data_AF-A0A420EWZ6-F1
#
_entry.id   AF-A0A420EWZ6-F1
#
_cell.length_a   1.000
_cell.length_b   1.000
_cell.length_c   1.000
_cell.angle_alpha   90.00
_cell.angle_beta   90.00
_cell.angle_gamma   90.00
#
_symmetry.space_group_name_H-M   'P 1'
#
loop_
_entity.id
_entity.type
_entity.pdbx_description
1 polymer ?
#
loop_
_entity_poly.entity_id
_entity_poly.type
_entity_poly.pdbx_seq_one_letter_code
_entity_poly.pdbx_strand_id
1 'polypeptide(L)'
;MNWRQFSVALVQALAWPSVVLVVLLLYRRRVAQLLGDNLRRLTVGPVQAEWDRAVEEASATIEAAETLPKLQEGVAQRTHPQQLLSLARALVRLNPQSSIVYAWQAAREAFEAHLPMDDEELIELRTIMRMAKRARERGLIKFETMSVLEQLMRLSTIAYRVDERPKPTAEQAEDYLHLVEAFLGLLEAAPEGNGGSREPAQTGPRAPDQSTADVRKRPAPSPS
;
A
#
# COMPACT_ATOMS: atom_id res chain seq x y z
N MET A 1 35.21 -44.76 -46.90
CA MET A 1 34.18 -44.65 -45.84
C MET A 1 32.91 -45.32 -46.34
N ASN A 2 32.28 -46.19 -45.54
CA ASN A 2 31.10 -46.95 -45.96
C ASN A 2 29.86 -46.05 -45.99
N TRP A 3 29.10 -46.08 -47.09
CA TRP A 3 27.86 -45.29 -47.30
C TRP A 3 26.83 -45.41 -46.15
N ARG A 4 26.81 -46.57 -45.47
CA ARG A 4 25.98 -46.80 -44.28
C ARG A 4 26.38 -45.90 -43.10
N GLN A 5 27.68 -45.65 -42.91
CA GLN A 5 28.16 -44.75 -41.86
C GLN A 5 27.78 -43.29 -42.14
N PHE A 6 27.71 -42.88 -43.40
CA PHE A 6 27.26 -41.54 -43.79
C PHE A 6 25.77 -41.33 -43.47
N SER A 7 24.94 -42.34 -43.73
CA SER A 7 23.50 -42.27 -43.41
C SER A 7 23.26 -42.19 -41.90
N VAL A 8 24.01 -42.95 -41.10
CA VAL A 8 23.91 -42.89 -39.62
C VAL A 8 24.37 -41.53 -39.10
N ALA A 9 25.48 -40.98 -39.61
CA ALA A 9 25.97 -39.66 -39.20
C ALA A 9 24.97 -38.54 -39.55
N LEU A 10 24.31 -38.64 -40.71
CA LEU A 10 23.32 -37.66 -41.13
C LEU A 10 22.05 -37.71 -40.26
N VAL A 11 21.56 -38.91 -39.94
CA VAL A 11 20.40 -39.09 -39.05
C VAL A 11 20.72 -38.61 -37.63
N GLN A 12 21.93 -38.88 -37.14
CA GLN A 12 22.35 -38.43 -35.81
C GLN A 12 22.50 -36.90 -35.73
N ALA A 13 22.95 -36.26 -36.81
CA ALA A 13 23.01 -34.80 -36.91
C ALA A 13 21.62 -34.15 -37.03
N LEU A 14 20.64 -34.83 -37.64
CA LEU A 14 19.26 -34.34 -37.80
C LEU A 14 18.31 -34.73 -36.66
N ALA A 15 18.73 -35.62 -35.76
CA ALA A 15 17.94 -36.01 -34.59
C ALA A 15 17.79 -34.83 -33.61
N TRP A 16 18.90 -34.13 -33.31
CA TRP A 16 18.91 -33.00 -32.38
C TRP A 16 18.04 -31.80 -32.84
N PRO A 17 18.13 -31.33 -34.10
CA PRO A 17 17.34 -30.20 -34.58
C PRO A 17 15.86 -30.55 -34.68
N SER A 18 15.52 -31.81 -35.02
CA SER A 18 14.12 -32.25 -35.03
C SER A 18 13.51 -32.21 -33.63
N VAL A 19 14.25 -32.66 -32.61
CA VAL A 19 13.78 -32.58 -31.21
C VAL A 19 13.61 -31.14 -30.78
N VAL A 20 14.59 -30.27 -31.08
CA VAL A 20 14.48 -28.82 -30.80
C VAL A 20 13.27 -28.21 -31.51
N LEU A 21 13.04 -28.57 -32.78
CA LEU A 21 11.92 -28.05 -33.57
C LEU A 21 10.56 -28.50 -33.01
N VAL A 22 10.44 -29.76 -32.58
CA VAL A 22 9.22 -30.32 -31.98
C VAL A 22 8.96 -29.67 -30.61
N VAL A 23 9.99 -29.50 -29.79
CA VAL A 23 9.89 -28.75 -28.53
C VAL A 23 9.48 -27.30 -28.80
N LEU A 24 10.13 -26.62 -29.76
CA LEU A 24 9.77 -25.26 -30.13
C LEU A 24 8.31 -25.15 -30.62
N LEU A 25 7.82 -26.13 -31.38
CA LEU A 25 6.45 -26.20 -31.87
C LEU A 25 5.42 -26.42 -30.74
N LEU A 26 5.71 -27.35 -29.81
CA LEU A 26 4.86 -27.62 -28.63
C LEU A 26 4.80 -26.41 -27.70
N TYR A 27 5.92 -25.70 -27.54
CA TYR A 27 6.01 -24.53 -26.69
C TYR A 27 5.76 -23.22 -27.44
N ARG A 28 5.45 -23.23 -28.76
CA ARG A 28 5.37 -22.00 -29.58
C ARG A 28 4.36 -20.98 -29.05
N ARG A 29 3.27 -21.43 -28.42
CA ARG A 29 2.28 -20.54 -27.82
C ARG A 29 2.80 -19.88 -26.53
N ARG A 30 3.58 -20.58 -25.72
CA ARG A 30 4.23 -20.02 -24.52
C ARG A 30 5.47 -19.19 -24.87
N VAL A 31 6.22 -19.61 -25.88
CA VAL A 31 7.41 -18.92 -26.40
C VAL A 31 7.00 -17.64 -27.13
N ALA A 32 5.89 -17.60 -27.87
CA ALA A 32 5.39 -16.36 -28.48
C ALA A 32 4.86 -15.35 -27.44
N GLN A 33 4.28 -15.82 -26.32
CA GLN A 33 3.95 -14.94 -25.19
C GLN A 33 5.21 -14.39 -24.52
N LEU A 34 6.24 -15.23 -24.30
CA LEU A 34 7.49 -14.81 -23.66
C LEU A 34 8.41 -13.97 -24.57
N LEU A 35 8.44 -14.20 -25.89
CA LEU A 35 9.26 -13.44 -26.84
C LEU A 35 8.54 -12.22 -27.43
N GLY A 36 7.21 -12.20 -27.46
CA GLY A 36 6.44 -11.01 -27.82
C GLY A 36 6.71 -9.84 -26.86
N ASP A 37 6.84 -10.15 -25.57
CA ASP A 37 7.17 -9.15 -24.54
C ASP A 37 8.69 -8.91 -24.40
N ASN A 38 9.54 -9.91 -24.68
CA ASN A 38 10.99 -9.77 -24.46
C ASN A 38 11.74 -8.94 -25.51
N LEU A 39 11.23 -8.75 -26.73
CA LEU A 39 11.84 -7.78 -27.65
C LEU A 39 11.61 -6.33 -27.21
N ARG A 40 10.63 -6.06 -26.34
CA ARG A 40 10.47 -4.77 -25.64
C ARG A 40 11.32 -4.70 -24.35
N ARG A 41 11.56 -5.82 -23.68
CA ARG A 41 12.32 -5.89 -22.40
C ARG A 41 13.83 -5.76 -22.51
N LEU A 42 14.43 -5.96 -23.69
CA LEU A 42 15.87 -5.70 -23.87
C LEU A 42 16.23 -4.20 -23.78
N THR A 43 15.26 -3.29 -23.76
CA THR A 43 15.44 -1.85 -23.54
C THR A 43 14.95 -1.41 -22.16
N VAL A 44 15.07 -2.23 -21.11
CA VAL A 44 14.73 -1.73 -19.77
C VAL A 44 15.76 -2.19 -18.76
N GLY A 45 16.49 -1.19 -18.26
CA GLY A 45 17.66 -1.36 -17.40
C GLY A 45 17.33 -1.86 -15.99
N PRO A 46 18.33 -1.84 -15.08
CA PRO A 46 18.27 -2.44 -13.74
C PRO A 46 17.11 -1.95 -12.85
N VAL A 47 16.47 -0.83 -13.20
CA VAL A 47 15.35 -0.22 -12.48
C VAL A 47 14.06 -1.05 -12.56
N GLN A 48 13.82 -1.74 -13.67
CA GLN A 48 12.58 -2.54 -13.80
C GLN A 48 12.65 -3.82 -12.97
N ALA A 49 13.83 -4.42 -12.84
CA ALA A 49 14.04 -5.55 -11.96
C ALA A 49 13.85 -5.20 -10.47
N GLU A 50 14.18 -3.97 -10.05
CA GLU A 50 13.90 -3.49 -8.68
C GLU A 50 12.40 -3.23 -8.45
N TRP A 51 11.70 -2.71 -9.46
CA TRP A 51 10.26 -2.46 -9.39
C TRP A 51 9.47 -3.76 -9.39
N ASP A 52 9.76 -4.67 -10.32
CA ASP A 52 9.12 -5.98 -10.43
C ASP A 52 9.33 -6.78 -9.13
N ARG A 53 10.55 -6.76 -8.55
CA ARG A 53 10.81 -7.36 -7.23
C ARG A 53 10.01 -6.70 -6.11
N ALA A 54 9.94 -5.38 -6.07
CA ALA A 54 9.20 -4.67 -5.02
C ALA A 54 7.68 -4.91 -5.12
N VAL A 55 7.14 -5.03 -6.34
CA VAL A 55 5.74 -5.39 -6.59
C VAL A 55 5.48 -6.85 -6.22
N GLU A 56 6.39 -7.77 -6.56
CA GLU A 56 6.28 -9.18 -6.22
C GLU A 56 6.37 -9.40 -4.70
N GLU A 57 7.28 -8.71 -4.01
CA GLU A 57 7.39 -8.71 -2.54
C GLU A 57 6.13 -8.13 -1.87
N ALA A 58 5.55 -7.05 -2.41
CA ALA A 58 4.33 -6.46 -1.86
C ALA A 58 3.10 -7.35 -2.09
N SER A 59 2.99 -7.93 -3.29
CA SER A 59 1.90 -8.84 -3.64
C SER A 59 1.96 -10.12 -2.81
N ALA A 60 3.15 -10.69 -2.60
CA ALA A 60 3.34 -11.87 -1.77
C ALA A 60 2.98 -11.60 -0.29
N THR A 61 3.28 -10.41 0.25
CA THR A 61 2.88 -10.03 1.61
C THR A 61 1.35 -9.86 1.72
N ILE A 62 0.69 -9.34 0.68
CA ILE A 62 -0.77 -9.18 0.64
C ILE A 62 -1.48 -10.53 0.48
N GLU A 63 -0.98 -11.42 -0.39
CA GLU A 63 -1.52 -12.78 -0.54
C GLU A 63 -1.33 -13.62 0.72
N ALA A 64 -0.18 -13.48 1.40
CA ALA A 64 0.07 -14.13 2.69
C ALA A 64 -0.85 -13.63 3.82
N ALA A 65 -1.53 -12.49 3.65
CA ALA A 65 -2.51 -11.97 4.60
C ALA A 65 -3.96 -12.47 4.36
N GLU A 66 -4.19 -13.26 3.30
CA GLU A 66 -5.41 -13.96 2.86
C GLU A 66 -6.76 -13.21 2.71
N THR A 67 -7.29 -13.36 1.48
CA THR A 67 -8.69 -13.29 0.98
C THR A 67 -9.49 -11.99 1.16
N LEU A 68 -9.30 -11.06 0.22
CA LEU A 68 -10.14 -9.86 0.08
C LEU A 68 -11.49 -10.17 -0.61
N PRO A 69 -12.62 -9.64 -0.10
CA PRO A 69 -13.88 -9.61 -0.84
C PRO A 69 -13.83 -8.52 -1.93
N LYS A 70 -14.54 -8.78 -3.04
CA LYS A 70 -14.72 -7.81 -4.13
C LYS A 70 -15.49 -6.58 -3.63
N LEU A 71 -14.89 -5.41 -3.78
CA LEU A 71 -15.46 -4.11 -3.43
C LEU A 71 -16.73 -3.84 -4.26
N GLN A 72 -17.87 -3.60 -3.61
CA GLN A 72 -19.11 -3.13 -4.25
C GLN A 72 -19.10 -1.60 -4.37
N GLU A 73 -19.44 -1.10 -5.56
CA GLU A 73 -19.66 0.33 -5.80
C GLU A 73 -21.01 0.78 -5.23
N GLY A 74 -20.97 1.54 -4.14
CA GLY A 74 -22.12 2.26 -3.59
C GLY A 74 -21.89 3.77 -3.65
N VAL A 75 -22.84 4.52 -4.21
CA VAL A 75 -22.86 5.99 -4.26
C VAL A 75 -23.17 6.52 -2.85
N ALA A 76 -22.19 6.47 -1.95
CA ALA A 76 -22.18 7.19 -0.68
C ALA A 76 -21.19 8.37 -0.78
N GLN A 77 -21.34 9.40 0.06
CA GLN A 77 -20.42 10.52 0.15
C GLN A 77 -18.98 10.01 0.29
N ARG A 78 -18.17 10.21 -0.78
CA ARG A 78 -16.79 9.74 -0.81
C ARG A 78 -15.98 10.43 0.27
N THR A 79 -15.33 9.66 1.13
CA THR A 79 -14.34 10.16 2.08
C THR A 79 -13.18 10.83 1.31
N HIS A 80 -12.46 11.74 1.94
CA HIS A 80 -11.35 12.45 1.30
C HIS A 80 -10.30 11.49 0.68
N PRO A 81 -9.90 10.38 1.33
CA PRO A 81 -9.04 9.36 0.71
C PRO A 81 -9.62 8.74 -0.59
N GLN A 82 -10.93 8.50 -0.63
CA GLN A 82 -11.60 7.95 -1.82
C GLN A 82 -11.65 8.96 -2.98
N GLN A 83 -11.72 10.26 -2.68
CA GLN A 83 -11.64 11.31 -3.68
C GLN A 83 -10.22 11.36 -4.29
N LEU A 84 -9.19 11.29 -3.46
CA LEU A 84 -7.79 11.22 -3.91
C LEU A 84 -7.51 9.99 -4.77
N LEU A 85 -8.05 8.82 -4.39
CA LEU A 85 -7.95 7.62 -5.22
C LEU A 85 -8.65 7.77 -6.58
N SER A 86 -9.82 8.41 -6.61
CA SER A 86 -10.51 8.65 -7.87
C SER A 86 -9.72 9.61 -8.79
N LEU A 87 -9.04 10.60 -8.21
CA LEU A 87 -8.15 11.50 -8.94
C LEU A 87 -6.91 10.76 -9.45
N ALA A 88 -6.29 9.92 -8.60
CA ALA A 88 -5.16 9.09 -8.99
C ALA A 88 -5.51 8.22 -10.20
N ARG A 89 -6.67 7.54 -10.17
CA ARG A 89 -7.15 6.70 -11.28
C ARG A 89 -7.30 7.47 -12.59
N ALA A 90 -7.79 8.71 -12.55
CA ALA A 90 -7.90 9.56 -13.74
C ALA A 90 -6.52 9.97 -14.31
N LEU A 91 -5.49 10.00 -13.47
CA LEU A 91 -4.14 10.42 -13.84
C LEU A 91 -3.25 9.29 -14.33
N VAL A 92 -3.58 8.01 -14.12
CA VAL A 92 -2.76 6.84 -14.49
C VAL A 92 -2.17 6.97 -15.91
N ARG A 93 -3.00 7.33 -16.90
CA ARG A 93 -2.57 7.45 -18.31
C ARG A 93 -2.03 8.83 -18.68
N LEU A 94 -2.46 9.88 -17.98
CA LEU A 94 -2.12 11.28 -18.29
C LEU A 94 -0.80 11.69 -17.65
N ASN A 95 -0.61 11.30 -16.40
CA ASN A 95 0.56 11.58 -15.59
C ASN A 95 0.72 10.47 -14.53
N PRO A 96 1.38 9.34 -14.88
CA PRO A 96 1.57 8.20 -13.98
C PRO A 96 2.27 8.58 -12.67
N GLN A 97 3.19 9.54 -12.73
CA GLN A 97 3.89 10.03 -11.56
C GLN A 97 2.92 10.70 -10.58
N SER A 98 2.10 11.64 -11.05
CA SER A 98 1.08 12.28 -10.22
C SER A 98 0.05 11.27 -9.70
N SER A 99 -0.32 10.25 -10.49
CA SER A 99 -1.19 9.16 -10.02
C SER A 99 -0.63 8.48 -8.77
N ILE A 100 0.65 8.10 -8.78
CA ILE A 100 1.32 7.48 -7.62
C ILE A 100 1.33 8.41 -6.41
N VAL A 101 1.59 9.72 -6.63
CA VAL A 101 1.57 10.72 -5.56
C VAL A 101 0.20 10.81 -4.87
N TYR A 102 -0.88 10.92 -5.64
CA TYR A 102 -2.23 11.01 -5.08
C TYR A 102 -2.69 9.70 -4.44
N ALA A 103 -2.32 8.55 -5.02
CA ALA A 103 -2.60 7.25 -4.43
C ALA A 103 -1.87 7.08 -3.09
N TRP A 104 -0.61 7.49 -3.00
CA TRP A 104 0.14 7.47 -1.75
C TRP A 104 -0.48 8.38 -0.68
N GLN A 105 -0.91 9.58 -1.08
CA GLN A 105 -1.58 10.50 -0.17
C GLN A 105 -2.89 9.89 0.37
N ALA A 106 -3.68 9.25 -0.50
CA ALA A 106 -4.89 8.53 -0.08
C ALA A 106 -4.59 7.44 0.96
N ALA A 107 -3.55 6.61 0.71
CA ALA A 107 -3.12 5.56 1.65
C ALA A 107 -2.72 6.14 3.01
N ARG A 108 -1.94 7.22 2.99
CA ARG A 108 -1.47 7.92 4.19
C ARG A 108 -2.64 8.47 5.01
N GLU A 109 -3.54 9.20 4.37
CA GLU A 109 -4.66 9.82 5.08
C GLU A 109 -5.63 8.79 5.64
N ALA A 110 -5.88 7.70 4.91
CA ALA A 110 -6.69 6.61 5.42
C ALA A 110 -6.03 5.90 6.61
N PHE A 111 -4.71 5.73 6.57
CA PHE A 111 -3.97 5.19 7.70
C PHE A 111 -4.04 6.11 8.92
N GLU A 112 -3.82 7.42 8.75
CA GLU A 112 -3.93 8.41 9.83
C GLU A 112 -5.35 8.42 10.43
N ALA A 113 -6.40 8.40 9.59
CA ALA A 113 -7.79 8.34 10.02
C ALA A 113 -8.16 7.04 10.77
N HIS A 114 -7.41 5.95 10.53
CA HIS A 114 -7.63 4.67 11.20
C HIS A 114 -6.95 4.59 12.58
N LEU A 115 -6.03 5.50 12.90
CA LEU A 115 -5.36 5.52 14.20
C LEU A 115 -6.18 6.31 15.23
N PRO A 116 -6.47 5.75 16.41
CA PRO A 116 -7.06 6.48 17.54
C PRO A 116 -6.00 7.36 18.23
N MET A 117 -5.36 8.25 17.47
CA MET A 117 -4.41 9.25 17.95
C MET A 117 -5.08 10.63 17.82
N ASP A 118 -4.80 11.52 18.77
CA ASP A 118 -5.23 12.92 18.64
C ASP A 118 -4.31 13.70 17.69
N ASP A 119 -4.78 14.87 17.26
CA ASP A 119 -4.04 15.72 16.32
C ASP A 119 -2.66 16.11 16.87
N GLU A 120 -2.53 16.26 18.19
CA GLU A 120 -1.26 16.63 18.84
C GLU A 120 -0.23 15.49 18.73
N GLU A 121 -0.64 14.24 19.01
CA GLU A 121 0.22 13.06 18.85
C GLU A 121 0.60 12.83 17.37
N LEU A 122 -0.34 13.03 16.43
CA LEU A 122 -0.05 12.95 15.00
C LEU A 122 0.99 14.01 14.55
N ILE A 123 0.86 15.23 15.06
CA ILE A 123 1.80 16.33 14.79
C ILE A 123 3.18 16.03 15.39
N GLU A 124 3.26 15.47 16.59
CA GLU A 124 4.53 15.10 17.22
C GLU A 124 5.27 14.02 16.44
N LEU A 125 4.54 13.02 15.95
CA LEU A 125 5.13 11.88 15.28
C LEU A 125 5.69 12.24 13.90
N ARG A 126 5.24 13.34 13.26
CA ARG A 126 5.70 14.00 12.00
C ARG A 126 5.91 13.13 10.76
N THR A 127 6.17 11.84 10.90
CA THR A 127 6.47 10.89 9.83
C THR A 127 5.58 9.67 9.98
N ILE A 128 5.07 9.21 8.85
CA ILE A 128 4.15 8.08 8.77
C ILE A 128 4.74 6.81 9.40
N MET A 129 6.06 6.61 9.30
CA MET A 129 6.74 5.46 9.90
C MET A 129 6.87 5.54 11.41
N ARG A 130 6.99 6.75 11.99
CA ARG A 130 6.95 6.92 13.45
C ARG A 130 5.55 6.63 13.97
N MET A 131 4.52 7.10 13.26
CA MET A 131 3.12 6.78 13.54
C MET A 131 2.88 5.27 13.49
N ALA A 132 3.31 4.60 12.42
CA ALA A 132 3.16 3.14 12.28
C ALA A 132 3.90 2.36 13.36
N LYS A 133 5.13 2.76 13.69
CA LYS A 133 5.89 2.13 14.79
C LYS A 133 5.15 2.28 16.12
N ARG A 134 4.66 3.49 16.42
CA ARG A 134 3.91 3.77 17.65
C ARG A 134 2.60 3.00 17.70
N ALA A 135 1.87 2.96 16.60
CA ALA A 135 0.64 2.18 16.45
C ALA A 135 0.87 0.70 16.71
N ARG A 136 1.96 0.13 16.17
CA ARG A 136 2.36 -1.25 16.40
C ARG A 136 2.74 -1.51 17.86
N GLU A 137 3.50 -0.62 18.49
CA GLU A 137 3.85 -0.73 19.92
C GLU A 137 2.60 -0.73 20.82
N ARG A 138 1.53 -0.06 20.39
CA ARG A 138 0.22 -0.03 21.06
C ARG A 138 -0.70 -1.19 20.65
N GLY A 139 -0.27 -2.07 19.74
CA GLY A 139 -1.09 -3.17 19.23
C GLY A 139 -2.27 -2.72 18.35
N LEU A 140 -2.27 -1.48 17.87
CA LEU A 140 -3.32 -0.91 17.02
C LEU A 140 -3.26 -1.46 15.59
N ILE A 141 -2.06 -1.84 15.14
CA ILE A 141 -1.84 -2.45 13.84
C ILE A 141 -0.94 -3.68 13.99
N LYS A 142 -1.10 -4.63 13.07
CA LYS A 142 -0.23 -5.80 12.99
C LYS A 142 1.09 -5.46 12.28
N PHE A 143 2.05 -6.36 12.36
CA PHE A 143 3.35 -6.21 11.71
C PHE A 143 3.21 -6.14 10.18
N GLU A 144 2.28 -6.90 9.63
CA GLU A 144 1.97 -7.00 8.20
C GLU A 144 1.48 -5.65 7.66
N THR A 145 0.57 -4.97 8.37
CA THR A 145 0.07 -3.64 8.00
C THR A 145 1.19 -2.61 7.96
N MET A 146 2.11 -2.64 8.94
CA MET A 146 3.29 -1.77 8.95
C MET A 146 4.22 -2.07 7.77
N SER A 147 4.42 -3.34 7.44
CA SER A 147 5.28 -3.76 6.33
C SER A 147 4.74 -3.31 4.97
N VAL A 148 3.43 -3.46 4.72
CA VAL A 148 2.79 -2.98 3.49
C VAL A 148 2.92 -1.46 3.36
N LEU A 149 2.67 -0.72 4.46
CA LEU A 149 2.81 0.73 4.48
C LEU A 149 4.25 1.19 4.16
N GLU A 150 5.26 0.50 4.68
CA GLU A 150 6.67 0.76 4.39
C GLU A 150 7.00 0.54 2.91
N GLN A 151 6.49 -0.54 2.32
CA GLN A 151 6.66 -0.84 0.91
C GLN A 151 5.99 0.21 0.01
N LEU A 152 4.77 0.61 0.33
CA LEU A 152 4.05 1.67 -0.38
C LEU A 152 4.80 3.02 -0.31
N MET A 153 5.40 3.32 0.85
CA MET A 153 6.24 4.51 1.03
C MET A 153 7.50 4.43 0.17
N ARG A 154 8.15 3.26 0.10
CA ARG A 154 9.36 3.06 -0.71
C ARG A 154 9.05 3.23 -2.20
N LEU A 155 7.96 2.63 -2.68
CA LEU A 155 7.50 2.73 -4.06
C LEU A 155 7.13 4.17 -4.45
N SER A 156 6.40 4.89 -3.60
CA SER A 156 6.11 6.32 -3.86
C SER A 156 7.36 7.17 -3.87
N THR A 157 8.30 6.92 -2.94
CA THR A 157 9.61 7.59 -2.90
C THR A 157 10.39 7.42 -4.20
N ILE A 158 10.31 6.26 -4.85
CA ILE A 158 10.93 6.03 -6.16
C ILE A 158 10.27 6.93 -7.23
N ALA A 159 8.93 7.06 -7.21
CA ALA A 159 8.21 7.94 -8.13
C ALA A 159 8.47 9.44 -7.91
N TYR A 160 8.85 9.87 -6.70
CA TYR A 160 9.19 11.26 -6.41
C TYR A 160 10.56 11.71 -6.93
N ARG A 161 11.49 10.79 -7.24
CA ARG A 161 12.85 11.18 -7.68
C ARG A 161 12.81 11.70 -9.12
N VAL A 162 12.88 13.02 -9.28
CA VAL A 162 12.73 13.74 -10.55
C VAL A 162 13.96 13.59 -11.46
N ASP A 163 15.15 13.37 -10.90
CA ASP A 163 16.38 13.80 -11.59
C ASP A 163 17.24 12.67 -12.19
N GLU A 164 17.00 11.40 -11.87
CA GLU A 164 17.95 10.32 -12.24
C GLU A 164 17.31 9.00 -12.70
N ARG A 165 15.97 8.88 -12.67
CA ARG A 165 15.28 7.62 -12.98
C ARG A 165 14.26 7.78 -14.12
N PRO A 166 14.02 6.72 -14.92
CA PRO A 166 12.92 6.73 -15.87
C PRO A 166 11.60 6.98 -15.11
N LYS A 167 10.78 7.88 -15.66
CA LYS A 167 9.46 8.19 -15.10
C LYS A 167 8.61 6.92 -15.04
N PRO A 168 7.77 6.75 -14.01
CA PRO A 168 6.89 5.60 -13.92
C PRO A 168 5.99 5.49 -15.15
N THR A 169 5.77 4.26 -15.62
CA THR A 169 4.82 3.98 -16.71
C THR A 169 3.39 3.97 -16.20
N ALA A 170 2.42 4.06 -17.12
CA ALA A 170 1.00 3.95 -16.77
C ALA A 170 0.69 2.60 -16.09
N GLU A 171 1.31 1.51 -16.55
CA GLU A 171 1.19 0.17 -15.96
C GLU A 171 1.70 0.17 -14.51
N GLN A 172 2.87 0.73 -14.25
CA GLN A 172 3.42 0.83 -12.89
C GLN A 172 2.55 1.68 -11.95
N ALA A 173 1.91 2.73 -12.48
CA ALA A 173 0.98 3.54 -11.71
C ALA A 173 -0.35 2.80 -11.44
N GLU A 174 -0.79 1.95 -12.36
CA GLU A 174 -1.96 1.08 -12.19
C GLU A 174 -1.69 0.00 -11.13
N ASP A 175 -0.53 -0.66 -11.19
CA ASP A 175 -0.09 -1.61 -10.16
C ASP A 175 -0.02 -0.97 -8.78
N TYR A 176 0.57 0.23 -8.69
CA TYR A 176 0.64 0.97 -7.43
C TYR A 176 -0.75 1.33 -6.89
N LEU A 177 -1.69 1.69 -7.76
CA LEU A 177 -3.06 1.99 -7.38
C LEU A 177 -3.76 0.76 -6.79
N HIS A 178 -3.56 -0.41 -7.39
CA HIS A 178 -4.09 -1.67 -6.85
C HIS A 178 -3.51 -2.03 -5.49
N LEU A 179 -2.20 -1.81 -5.28
CA LEU A 179 -1.57 -2.02 -3.97
C LEU A 179 -2.17 -1.09 -2.90
N VAL A 180 -2.44 0.18 -3.25
CA VAL A 180 -3.09 1.13 -2.34
C VAL A 180 -4.53 0.70 -2.04
N GLU A 181 -5.31 0.30 -3.05
CA GLU A 181 -6.68 -0.19 -2.85
C GLU A 181 -6.73 -1.41 -1.93
N ALA A 182 -5.81 -2.37 -2.12
CA ALA A 182 -5.68 -3.53 -1.26
C ALA A 182 -5.32 -3.13 0.18
N PHE A 183 -4.42 -2.16 0.37
CA PHE A 183 -4.07 -1.62 1.68
C PHE A 183 -5.25 -0.93 2.36
N LEU A 184 -6.06 -0.15 1.64
CA LEU A 184 -7.27 0.44 2.20
C LEU A 184 -8.27 -0.64 2.64
N GLY A 185 -8.46 -1.68 1.82
CA GLY A 185 -9.28 -2.83 2.19
C GLY A 185 -8.76 -3.54 3.44
N LEU A 186 -7.44 -3.62 3.62
CA LEU A 186 -6.82 -4.18 4.83
C LEU A 186 -7.12 -3.33 6.08
N LEU A 187 -7.09 -2.00 5.96
CA LEU A 187 -7.43 -1.09 7.06
C LEU A 187 -8.92 -1.17 7.42
N GLU A 188 -9.81 -1.27 6.44
CA GLU A 188 -11.25 -1.44 6.69
C GLU A 188 -11.59 -2.82 7.29
N ALA A 189 -10.87 -3.87 6.88
CA ALA A 189 -11.04 -5.23 7.38
C ALA A 189 -10.40 -5.45 8.75
N ALA A 190 -9.46 -4.59 9.18
CA ALA A 190 -8.95 -4.61 10.53
C ALA A 190 -10.11 -4.24 11.48
N PRO A 191 -10.63 -5.18 12.28
CA PRO A 191 -11.69 -4.87 13.22
C PRO A 191 -11.18 -3.76 14.13
N GLU A 192 -11.96 -2.68 14.28
CA GLU A 192 -11.65 -1.56 15.18
C GLU A 192 -10.96 -2.09 16.41
N GLY A 193 -9.66 -1.85 16.50
CA GLY A 193 -8.81 -2.59 17.41
C GLY A 193 -9.24 -2.29 18.83
N ASN A 194 -9.98 -3.21 19.45
CA ASN A 194 -10.01 -3.50 20.89
C ASN A 194 -9.92 -2.26 21.80
N GLY A 195 -10.54 -1.16 21.36
CA GLY A 195 -10.59 0.12 22.04
C GLY A 195 -11.69 -0.05 23.04
N GLY A 196 -11.30 -0.52 24.24
CA GLY A 196 -12.20 -0.77 25.35
C GLY A 196 -13.27 0.30 25.42
N SER A 197 -14.52 -0.18 25.54
CA SER A 197 -15.67 0.55 26.05
C SER A 197 -15.39 2.04 26.25
N ARG A 198 -15.78 2.87 25.28
CA ARG A 198 -16.28 4.20 25.63
C ARG A 198 -17.52 3.96 26.49
N GLU A 199 -17.28 3.64 27.75
CA GLU A 199 -18.23 3.88 28.82
C GLU A 199 -18.40 5.40 28.82
N PRO A 200 -19.57 5.93 28.43
CA PRO A 200 -19.80 7.35 28.56
C PRO A 200 -19.67 7.67 30.04
N ALA A 201 -18.62 8.43 30.38
CA ALA A 201 -18.48 9.04 31.67
C ALA A 201 -19.77 9.83 31.95
N GLN A 202 -20.69 9.22 32.70
CA GLN A 202 -21.84 9.88 33.27
C GLN A 202 -21.31 10.84 34.31
N THR A 203 -20.94 12.02 33.82
CA THR A 203 -20.56 13.17 34.62
C THR A 203 -21.82 13.98 34.85
N GLY A 204 -22.39 13.85 36.04
CA GLY A 204 -23.27 14.84 36.68
C GLY A 204 -24.79 14.60 36.56
N PRO A 205 -25.58 15.08 37.54
CA PRO A 205 -25.32 16.29 38.32
C PRO A 205 -25.20 16.06 39.83
N ARG A 206 -24.12 16.58 40.41
CA ARG A 206 -23.98 16.76 41.85
C ARG A 206 -24.86 17.96 42.24
N ALA A 207 -25.99 17.66 42.89
CA ALA A 207 -26.84 18.69 43.47
C ALA A 207 -26.06 19.49 44.52
N PRO A 208 -26.25 20.83 44.60
CA PRO A 208 -25.93 21.54 45.82
C PRO A 208 -27.03 21.19 46.83
N ASP A 209 -26.71 21.15 48.13
CA ASP A 209 -27.20 22.18 49.06
C ASP A 209 -27.05 21.75 50.55
N GLN A 210 -26.82 22.79 51.37
CA GLN A 210 -27.03 22.95 52.82
C GLN A 210 -26.22 22.10 53.82
N SER A 211 -25.24 22.75 54.47
CA SER A 211 -25.16 22.70 55.94
C SER A 211 -24.34 23.87 56.50
N THR A 212 -25.02 24.71 57.30
CA THR A 212 -24.53 25.40 58.52
C THR A 212 -23.33 26.36 58.39
N ALA A 213 -23.53 27.68 58.39
CA ALA A 213 -23.76 28.53 59.58
C ALA A 213 -22.57 28.60 60.56
N ASP A 214 -21.79 29.69 60.52
CA ASP A 214 -21.20 30.35 61.71
C ASP A 214 -20.57 31.70 61.29
N VAL A 215 -21.20 32.85 61.54
CA VAL A 215 -20.95 33.78 62.65
C VAL A 215 -19.48 34.15 62.89
N ARG A 216 -19.07 35.34 62.41
CA ARG A 216 -18.41 36.43 63.17
C ARG A 216 -18.05 37.58 62.21
N LYS A 217 -18.77 38.71 62.26
CA LYS A 217 -18.41 39.95 62.98
C LYS A 217 -17.04 40.56 62.59
N ARG A 218 -17.11 41.58 61.70
CA ARG A 218 -16.48 42.95 61.75
C ARG A 218 -14.95 43.09 61.94
N PRO A 219 -14.34 44.28 61.68
CA PRO A 219 -14.72 45.43 60.82
C PRO A 219 -13.55 45.93 59.90
N ALA A 220 -13.86 46.86 59.00
CA ALA A 220 -12.91 47.83 58.38
C ALA A 220 -12.34 48.80 59.45
N PRO A 221 -11.34 49.69 59.23
CA PRO A 221 -10.90 50.41 58.01
C PRO A 221 -9.34 50.40 57.86
N SER A 222 -8.63 51.00 56.89
CA SER A 222 -8.63 52.35 56.32
C SER A 222 -7.69 52.40 55.08
N PRO A 223 -7.79 53.44 54.23
CA PRO A 223 -6.95 53.64 53.07
C PRO A 223 -5.62 54.32 53.40
N SER A 224 -4.62 54.14 52.53
CA SER A 224 -3.44 54.99 52.38
C SER A 224 -3.13 55.13 50.90
#